data_AF-A0A924TVN7-F1
#
_entry.id   AF-A0A924TVN7-F1
#
_cell.length_a   1.000
_cell.length_b   1.000
_cell.length_c   1.000
_cell.angle_alpha   90.00
_cell.angle_beta   90.00
_cell.angle_gamma   90.00
#
_symmetry.space_group_name_H-M   'P 1'
#
loop_
_entity.id
_entity.type
_entity.pdbx_description
1 polymer ?
#
loop_
_entity_poly.entity_id
_entity_poly.type
_entity_poly.pdbx_seq_one_letter_code
_entity_poly.pdbx_strand_id
1 'polypeptide(L)'
;LWPADASALWQRLPADVRERVALAQDWTADAVDFDAVLHAGPPDHLQAVLVTLAARSGAIIGVTPWSATTDAWPLHRLVIERSLSLNTAAAGGNASLVSIG
;
A
#
# COMPACT_ATOMS: atom_id res chain seq x y z
N LEU A 1 -3.97 -5.81 6.14
CA LEU A 1 -3.84 -7.22 6.55
C LEU A 1 -2.82 -7.30 7.67
N TRP A 2 -3.09 -8.07 8.72
CA TRP A 2 -2.20 -8.24 9.88
C TRP A 2 -2.07 -9.74 10.21
N PRO A 3 -0.97 -10.20 10.83
CA PRO A 3 -0.86 -11.59 11.21
C PRO A 3 -1.89 -11.97 12.30
N ALA A 4 -2.31 -13.24 12.34
CA ALA A 4 -3.37 -13.70 13.23
C ALA A 4 -3.05 -13.58 14.73
N ASP A 5 -1.76 -13.51 15.10
CA ASP A 5 -1.32 -13.29 16.48
C ASP A 5 -1.70 -11.89 17.02
N ALA A 6 -1.98 -10.92 16.14
CA ALA A 6 -2.48 -9.60 16.49
C ALA A 6 -3.96 -9.59 16.93
N SER A 7 -4.64 -10.75 16.99
CA SER A 7 -6.07 -10.87 17.29
C SER A 7 -6.50 -10.17 18.58
N ALA A 8 -5.72 -10.29 19.66
CA ALA A 8 -6.04 -9.63 20.93
C ALA A 8 -6.03 -8.08 20.82
N LEU A 9 -5.11 -7.52 20.04
CA LEU A 9 -5.09 -6.08 19.76
C LEU A 9 -6.24 -5.68 18.84
N TRP A 10 -6.49 -6.47 17.79
CA TRP A 10 -7.59 -6.26 16.85
C TRP A 10 -8.94 -6.18 17.56
N GLN A 11 -9.21 -7.06 18.52
CA GLN A 11 -10.45 -7.06 19.30
C GLN A 11 -10.68 -5.77 20.10
N ARG A 12 -9.61 -5.05 20.45
CA ARG A 12 -9.67 -3.80 21.21
C ARG A 12 -9.88 -2.57 20.33
N LEU A 13 -9.80 -2.72 19.01
CA LEU A 13 -10.00 -1.61 18.08
C LEU A 13 -11.49 -1.21 18.00
N PRO A 14 -11.78 0.08 17.77
CA PRO A 14 -13.12 0.54 17.38
C PRO A 14 -13.71 -0.27 16.21
N ALA A 15 -15.03 -0.38 16.15
CA ALA A 15 -15.71 -1.26 15.18
C ALA A 15 -15.40 -0.87 13.72
N ASP A 16 -15.47 0.42 13.42
CA ASP A 16 -15.11 1.00 12.12
C ASP A 16 -13.67 0.70 11.70
N VAL A 17 -12.73 0.68 12.66
CA VAL A 17 -11.33 0.30 12.40
C VAL A 17 -11.20 -1.20 12.17
N ARG A 18 -11.89 -2.04 12.96
CA ARG A 18 -11.87 -3.50 12.80
C ARG A 18 -12.36 -3.93 11.41
N GLU A 19 -13.39 -3.26 10.89
CA GLU A 19 -13.91 -3.51 9.54
C GLU A 19 -12.87 -3.25 8.43
N ARG A 20 -11.86 -2.42 8.69
CA ARG A 20 -10.76 -2.13 7.76
C ARG A 20 -9.54 -3.04 7.95
N VAL A 21 -9.53 -3.90 8.97
CA VAL A 21 -8.38 -4.75 9.32
C VAL A 21 -8.76 -6.22 9.21
N ALA A 22 -8.22 -6.89 8.19
CA ALA A 22 -8.26 -8.34 8.06
C ALA A 22 -7.04 -8.97 8.76
N LEU A 23 -7.27 -10.10 9.46
CA LEU A 23 -6.22 -10.96 10.02
C LEU A 23 -5.95 -12.13 9.07
N ALA A 24 -4.68 -12.47 8.87
CA ALA A 24 -4.24 -13.59 8.05
C ALA A 24 -3.49 -14.62 8.91
N GLN A 25 -3.87 -15.89 8.76
CA GLN A 25 -3.16 -17.01 9.40
C GLN A 25 -1.78 -17.21 8.80
N ASP A 26 -1.70 -17.17 7.48
CA ASP A 26 -0.46 -17.20 6.72
C ASP A 26 -0.53 -16.11 5.66
N TRP A 27 0.19 -15.02 5.87
CA TRP A 27 0.27 -13.92 4.91
C TRP A 27 1.17 -14.24 3.71
N THR A 28 2.02 -15.27 3.82
CA THR A 28 2.98 -15.66 2.79
C THR A 28 2.37 -16.52 1.69
N ALA A 29 1.18 -17.07 1.92
CA ALA A 29 0.43 -17.83 0.93
C ALA A 29 0.10 -16.99 -0.30
N ASP A 30 0.26 -17.57 -1.50
CA ASP A 30 0.06 -16.87 -2.78
C ASP A 30 -1.37 -16.35 -2.96
N ALA A 31 -2.37 -17.01 -2.35
CA ALA A 31 -3.77 -16.60 -2.42
C ALA A 31 -4.11 -15.34 -1.59
N VAL A 32 -3.16 -14.84 -0.79
CA VAL A 32 -3.36 -13.65 0.04
C VAL A 32 -2.88 -12.42 -0.72
N ASP A 33 -3.81 -11.56 -1.10
CA ASP A 33 -3.54 -10.35 -1.88
C ASP A 33 -3.27 -9.12 -0.99
N PHE A 34 -2.21 -8.38 -1.33
CA PHE A 34 -1.87 -7.09 -0.73
C PHE A 34 -0.89 -6.32 -1.63
N ASP A 35 -0.98 -4.99 -1.59
CA ASP A 35 -0.22 -4.13 -2.53
C ASP A 35 1.12 -3.62 -1.95
N ALA A 36 1.27 -3.63 -0.62
CA ALA A 36 2.44 -3.10 0.07
C ALA A 36 2.65 -3.76 1.45
N VAL A 37 3.90 -3.75 1.92
CA VAL A 37 4.28 -4.20 3.26
C VAL A 37 4.94 -3.06 4.04
N LEU A 38 4.41 -2.80 5.24
CA LEU A 38 5.08 -2.01 6.27
C LEU A 38 5.77 -2.97 7.22
N HIS A 39 7.09 -2.85 7.38
CA HIS A 39 7.88 -3.74 8.24
C HIS A 39 8.47 -2.97 9.41
N ALA A 40 8.20 -3.40 10.63
CA ALA A 40 8.84 -2.88 11.83
C ALA A 40 9.48 -4.05 12.57
N GLY A 41 10.82 -4.12 12.56
CA GLY A 41 11.55 -5.21 13.18
C GLY A 41 13.04 -5.18 12.87
N PRO A 42 13.79 -6.19 13.34
CA PRO A 42 15.23 -6.24 13.15
C PRO A 42 15.61 -6.51 11.67
N PRO A 43 16.85 -6.18 11.26
CA PRO A 43 17.33 -6.36 9.89
C PRO A 43 17.22 -7.80 9.38
N ASP A 44 17.52 -8.80 10.21
CA ASP A 44 17.45 -10.21 9.80
C ASP A 44 16.01 -10.64 9.45
N HIS A 45 15.02 -10.12 10.18
CA HIS A 45 13.61 -10.36 9.89
C HIS A 45 13.18 -9.61 8.61
N LEU A 46 13.68 -8.40 8.39
CA LEU A 46 13.45 -7.67 7.14
C LEU A 46 13.99 -8.45 5.95
N GLN A 47 15.21 -9.00 6.07
CA GLN A 47 15.83 -9.81 5.03
C GLN A 47 15.00 -11.06 4.72
N ALA A 48 14.50 -11.76 5.74
CA ALA A 48 13.62 -12.92 5.56
C ALA A 48 12.34 -12.54 4.80
N VAL A 49 11.68 -11.44 5.19
CA VAL A 49 10.48 -10.94 4.50
C VAL A 49 10.77 -10.59 3.04
N LEU A 50 11.89 -9.93 2.75
CA LEU A 50 12.29 -9.60 1.38
C LEU A 50 12.50 -10.86 0.52
N VAL A 51 13.15 -11.89 1.08
CA VAL A 51 13.36 -13.17 0.38
C VAL A 51 12.03 -13.87 0.09
N THR A 52 11.13 -13.92 1.09
CA THR A 52 9.79 -14.51 0.91
C THR A 52 9.00 -13.79 -0.16
N LEU A 53 8.96 -12.45 -0.14
CA LEU A 53 8.23 -11.66 -1.14
C LEU A 53 8.83 -11.77 -2.54
N ALA A 54 10.16 -11.86 -2.66
CA ALA A 54 10.83 -12.03 -3.94
C ALA A 54 10.52 -13.37 -4.62
N ALA A 55 10.14 -14.39 -3.84
CA ALA A 55 9.76 -15.70 -4.36
C ALA A 55 8.26 -15.80 -4.75
N ARG A 56 7.44 -14.81 -4.38
CA ARG A 56 6.00 -14.83 -4.68
C ARG A 56 5.76 -14.61 -6.16
N SER A 57 4.71 -15.26 -6.66
CA SER A 57 4.23 -15.03 -8.02
C SER A 57 3.42 -13.72 -8.10
N GLY A 58 3.34 -13.14 -9.30
CA GLY A 58 2.55 -11.94 -9.54
C GLY A 58 3.32 -10.63 -9.42
N ALA A 59 2.65 -9.58 -8.95
CA ALA A 59 3.23 -8.25 -8.87
C ALA A 59 4.31 -8.16 -7.79
N ILE A 60 5.37 -7.38 -8.05
CA ILE A 60 6.40 -7.09 -7.06
C ILE A 60 5.81 -6.20 -5.97
N ILE A 61 5.86 -6.68 -4.73
CA ILE A 61 5.31 -5.97 -3.58
C ILE A 61 6.39 -5.11 -2.93
N GLY A 62 6.12 -3.81 -2.81
CA GLY A 62 7.03 -2.87 -2.16
C GLY A 62 7.07 -3.05 -0.64
N VAL A 63 8.27 -3.10 -0.07
CA VAL A 63 8.48 -3.10 1.39
C VAL A 63 8.96 -1.72 1.84
N THR A 64 8.34 -1.21 2.90
CA THR A 64 8.77 0.01 3.59
C THR A 64 9.20 -0.37 5.00
N PRO A 65 10.51 -0.37 5.30
CA PRO A 65 10.98 -0.59 6.66
C PRO A 65 10.70 0.65 7.53
N TRP A 66 10.34 0.42 8.78
CA TRP A 66 10.29 1.45 9.80
C TRP A 66 11.71 1.91 10.10
N SER A 67 11.91 3.22 10.14
CA SER A 67 13.15 3.80 10.63
C SER A 67 12.85 4.60 11.89
N ALA A 68 13.53 4.30 12.99
CA ALA A 68 13.42 5.08 14.21
C ALA A 68 13.91 6.54 14.04
N THR A 69 14.64 6.84 12.97
CA THR A 69 15.09 8.20 12.64
C THR A 69 14.04 9.04 11.92
N THR A 70 12.89 8.46 11.57
CA THR A 70 11.81 9.13 10.86
C THR A 70 10.52 8.89 11.65
N ASP A 71 10.01 9.91 12.33
CA ASP A 71 8.83 9.81 13.21
C ASP A 71 7.53 9.43 12.48
N ALA A 72 7.55 9.26 11.15
CA ALA A 72 6.37 8.98 10.34
C ALA A 72 6.64 7.99 9.20
N TRP A 73 5.62 7.19 8.88
CA TRP A 73 5.58 6.37 7.68
C TRP A 73 5.53 7.25 6.42
N PRO A 74 6.23 6.90 5.33
CA PRO A 74 6.15 7.61 4.05
C PRO A 74 4.82 7.30 3.35
N LEU A 75 3.74 7.98 3.75
CA LEU A 75 2.37 7.71 3.28
C LEU A 75 2.20 7.83 1.75
N HIS A 76 3.04 8.62 1.08
CA HIS A 76 3.04 8.72 -0.39
C HIS A 76 3.37 7.38 -1.09
N ARG A 77 3.94 6.41 -0.37
CA ARG A 77 4.17 5.04 -0.87
C ARG A 77 2.96 4.12 -0.69
N LEU A 78 1.90 4.60 -0.05
CA LEU A 78 0.67 3.84 0.24
C LEU A 78 -0.53 4.35 -0.57
N VAL A 79 -0.28 5.15 -1.61
CA VAL A 79 -1.28 5.62 -2.55
C VAL A 79 -0.97 5.12 -3.94
N ILE A 80 -2.01 4.96 -4.76
CA ILE A 80 -1.87 4.62 -6.18
C ILE A 80 -1.91 5.92 -6.97
N GLU A 81 -0.81 6.25 -7.63
CA GLU A 81 -0.77 7.38 -8.55
C GLU A 81 -1.61 7.08 -9.81
N ARG A 82 -2.38 8.07 -10.26
CA ARG A 82 -3.17 7.98 -11.51
C ARG A 82 -3.01 9.28 -12.29
N SER A 83 -2.59 9.17 -13.55
CA SER A 83 -2.48 10.29 -14.48
C SER A 83 -3.57 10.21 -15.53
N LEU A 84 -4.25 11.33 -15.78
CA LEU A 84 -5.32 11.44 -16.76
C LEU A 84 -5.00 12.58 -17.74
N SER A 85 -4.84 12.25 -19.01
CA SER A 85 -4.65 13.22 -20.08
C SER A 85 -5.94 13.34 -20.88
N LEU A 86 -6.57 14.51 -20.83
CA LEU A 86 -7.83 14.79 -21.52
C LEU A 86 -7.54 15.75 -22.69
N ASN A 87 -7.88 15.31 -23.91
CA ASN A 87 -7.87 16.20 -25.07
C ASN A 87 -9.06 17.16 -25.01
N THR A 88 -8.85 18.35 -24.46
CA THR A 88 -9.88 19.38 -24.32
C THR A 88 -10.31 20.01 -25.65
N ALA A 89 -9.55 19.80 -26.74
CA ALA A 89 -9.87 20.30 -28.09
C ALA A 89 -10.56 19.25 -28.98
N ALA A 90 -10.90 18.07 -28.44
CA ALA A 90 -11.48 16.98 -29.22
C ALA A 90 -12.79 17.35 -29.93
N ALA A 91 -13.54 18.33 -29.42
CA ALA A 91 -14.76 18.86 -30.05
C ALA A 91 -14.49 19.86 -31.20
N GLY A 92 -13.23 20.02 -31.63
CA GLY A 92 -12.85 20.86 -32.78
C GLY A 92 -12.45 22.30 -32.43
N GLY A 93 -12.31 22.64 -31.15
CA GLY A 93 -11.87 23.97 -30.71
C GLY A 93 -11.40 23.97 -29.26
N ASN A 94 -10.45 24.85 -28.94
CA ASN A 94 -9.99 25.06 -27.57
C ASN A 94 -10.69 26.28 -26.98
N ALA A 95 -11.67 26.05 -26.10
CA ALA A 95 -12.45 27.11 -25.46
C ALA A 95 -11.56 28.11 -24.70
N SER A 96 -10.45 27.67 -24.09
CA SER A 96 -9.51 28.55 -23.40
C SER A 96 -8.75 29.49 -24.33
N LEU A 97 -8.56 29.12 -25.60
CA LEU A 97 -8.00 30.02 -26.62
C LEU A 97 -9.02 31.03 -27.13
N VAL A 98 -10.32 30.73 -27.07
CA VAL A 98 -11.39 31.65 -27.50
C VAL A 98 -11.52 32.86 -26.57
N SER A 99 -11.13 32.73 -25.30
CA SER A 99 -11.20 33.80 -24.29
C SER A 99 -9.95 34.69 -24.19
N ILE A 100 -8.87 34.40 -24.94
CA ILE A 100 -7.67 35.24 -25.00
C ILE A 100 -7.80 36.13 -26.24
N GLY A 101 -8.40 37.31 -26.05
CA GLY A 101 -8.59 38.35 -27.07
C GLY A 101 -8.49 39.73 -26.44
#